data_AF-A0A7U5YUT7-F1
#
_entry.id   AF-A0A7U5YUT7-F1
#
_cell.length_a   1.000
_cell.length_b   1.000
_cell.length_c   1.000
_cell.angle_alpha   90.00
_cell.angle_beta   90.00
_cell.angle_gamma   90.00
#
_symmetry.space_group_name_H-M   'P 1'
#
loop_
_entity.id
_entity.type
_entity.pdbx_description
1 polymer ?
#
loop_
_entity_poly.entity_id
_entity_poly.type
_entity_poly.pdbx_seq_one_letter_code
_entity_poly.pdbx_strand_id
1 'polypeptide(L)'
;MGKSYFQIDPKIQRLVTCMNTCGMKTFASCQGHGFPVRRLLPYVAFTASLHQAQQLARRVREDAESPFPDLYWGWEVTARFNNQFMLCWRLAPVNPHHHWYRYWSKTLDKDFQQLCLLIKYSVQ
;
A
#
# COMPACT_ATOMS: atom_id res chain seq x y z
N MET A 1 20.86 5.08 -24.38
CA MET A 1 20.99 5.31 -22.94
C MET A 1 19.78 4.72 -22.24
N GLY A 2 19.90 3.50 -21.70
CA GLY A 2 18.79 2.81 -21.06
C GLY A 2 18.49 3.42 -19.69
N LYS A 3 17.26 3.91 -19.49
CA LYS A 3 16.80 4.30 -18.15
C LYS A 3 16.79 3.04 -17.29
N SER A 4 17.40 3.10 -16.11
CA SER A 4 17.31 2.04 -15.11
C SER A 4 15.83 1.82 -14.76
N TYR A 5 15.28 0.67 -15.13
CA TYR A 5 13.86 0.30 -14.95
C TYR A 5 13.49 -0.03 -13.49
N PHE A 6 14.34 0.32 -12.51
CA PHE A 6 14.17 -0.01 -11.09
C PHE A 6 14.04 1.20 -10.17
N GLN A 7 13.64 2.36 -10.70
CA GLN A 7 13.45 3.53 -9.85
C GLN A 7 12.11 3.46 -9.13
N ILE A 8 12.15 3.15 -7.84
CA ILE A 8 10.97 3.25 -6.97
C ILE A 8 10.66 4.73 -6.76
N ASP A 9 9.38 5.09 -6.89
CA ASP A 9 8.87 6.42 -6.65
C ASP A 9 9.25 6.90 -5.22
N PRO A 10 9.87 8.10 -5.04
CA PRO A 10 10.50 8.48 -3.78
C PRO A 10 9.58 8.46 -2.55
N LYS A 11 8.30 8.83 -2.71
CA LYS A 11 7.37 8.94 -1.57
C LYS A 11 6.92 7.57 -1.04
N ILE A 12 6.78 6.58 -1.92
CA ILE A 12 6.36 5.23 -1.53
C ILE A 12 7.55 4.31 -1.23
N GLN A 13 8.77 4.74 -1.56
CA GLN A 13 9.99 3.96 -1.39
C GLN A 13 10.14 3.35 0.00
N ARG A 14 9.88 4.13 1.06
CA ARG A 14 10.00 3.63 2.44
C ARG A 14 9.03 2.48 2.74
N LEU A 15 7.80 2.55 2.23
CA LEU A 15 6.81 1.48 2.37
C LEU A 15 7.26 0.24 1.60
N VAL A 16 7.73 0.41 0.35
CA VAL A 16 8.23 -0.70 -0.48
C VAL A 16 9.41 -1.41 0.20
N THR A 17 10.39 -0.67 0.71
CA THR A 17 11.51 -1.24 1.47
C THR A 17 11.02 -1.99 2.71
N CYS A 18 10.11 -1.39 3.49
CA CYS A 18 9.54 -2.03 4.67
C CYS A 18 8.86 -3.36 4.33
N MET A 19 8.04 -3.40 3.27
CA MET A 19 7.37 -4.61 2.82
C MET A 19 8.36 -5.72 2.46
N ASN A 20 9.39 -5.39 1.67
CA ASN A 20 10.42 -6.36 1.29
C ASN A 20 11.19 -6.89 2.50
N THR A 21 11.58 -6.04 3.45
CA THR A 21 12.25 -6.46 4.70
C THR A 21 11.36 -7.38 5.55
N CYS A 22 10.04 -7.20 5.48
CA CYS A 22 9.05 -8.04 6.17
C CYS A 22 8.65 -9.32 5.37
N GLY A 23 9.39 -9.66 4.30
CA GLY A 23 9.18 -10.88 3.53
C GLY A 23 8.08 -10.80 2.46
N MET A 24 7.50 -9.62 2.22
CA MET A 24 6.55 -9.38 1.13
C MET A 24 7.32 -8.87 -0.10
N LYS A 25 7.56 -9.74 -1.07
CA LYS A 25 8.39 -9.42 -2.25
C LYS A 25 7.62 -8.53 -3.22
N THR A 26 7.95 -7.24 -3.22
CA THR A 26 7.30 -6.27 -4.11
C THR A 26 7.87 -6.37 -5.53
N PHE A 27 7.02 -6.30 -6.55
CA PHE A 27 7.46 -6.31 -7.95
C PHE A 27 6.95 -5.12 -8.76
N ALA A 28 5.95 -4.38 -8.25
CA ALA A 28 5.53 -3.12 -8.83
C ALA A 28 5.00 -2.19 -7.73
N SER A 29 5.18 -0.89 -7.91
CA SER A 29 4.61 0.12 -7.03
C SER A 29 4.38 1.42 -7.78
N CYS A 30 3.49 2.25 -7.28
CA CYS A 30 3.29 3.61 -7.74
C CYS A 30 2.96 4.46 -6.52
N GLN A 31 3.59 5.62 -6.38
CA GLN A 31 3.19 6.55 -5.33
C GLN A 31 1.84 7.22 -5.62
N GLY A 32 1.35 7.11 -6.85
CA GLY A 32 0.15 7.74 -7.40
C GLY A 32 0.42 9.16 -7.92
N HIS A 33 -0.38 9.66 -8.87
CA HIS A 33 -0.10 10.92 -9.58
C HIS A 33 -1.39 11.63 -10.05
N GLY A 34 -1.36 12.97 -10.19
CA GLY A 34 -2.48 13.79 -10.68
C GLY A 34 -3.29 14.54 -9.61
N PHE A 35 -4.27 15.34 -10.05
CA PHE A 35 -5.16 16.18 -9.21
C PHE A 35 -6.64 16.04 -9.67
N PRO A 36 -7.66 16.06 -8.77
CA PRO A 36 -7.58 16.03 -7.29
C PRO A 36 -6.89 14.75 -6.79
N VAL A 37 -6.52 14.68 -5.50
CA VAL A 37 -5.48 13.77 -4.94
C VAL A 37 -5.24 12.55 -5.78
N ARG A 38 -4.09 12.54 -6.46
CA ARG A 38 -3.53 11.44 -7.22
C ARG A 38 -4.63 10.72 -8.03
N ARG A 39 -5.09 11.35 -9.14
CA ARG A 39 -6.00 10.75 -10.15
C ARG A 39 -5.71 9.27 -10.40
N LEU A 40 -4.43 8.91 -10.43
CA LEU A 40 -3.97 7.54 -10.26
C LEU A 40 -3.57 7.32 -8.80
N LEU A 41 -4.35 6.53 -8.04
CA LEU A 41 -4.06 6.24 -6.63
C LEU A 41 -2.78 5.39 -6.46
N PRO A 42 -2.08 5.51 -5.32
CA PRO A 42 -0.92 4.66 -5.03
C PRO A 42 -1.30 3.19 -4.97
N TYR A 43 -0.31 2.34 -5.20
CA TYR A 43 -0.42 0.92 -4.90
C TYR A 43 0.96 0.28 -4.71
N VAL A 44 0.97 -0.87 -4.05
CA VAL A 44 2.10 -1.80 -4.05
C VAL A 44 1.59 -3.19 -4.44
N ALA A 45 2.20 -3.77 -5.48
CA ALA A 45 1.94 -5.15 -5.89
C ALA A 45 3.09 -6.04 -5.42
N PHE A 46 2.74 -7.17 -4.79
CA PHE A 46 3.69 -8.01 -4.10
C PHE A 46 3.27 -9.48 -4.10
N THR A 47 4.24 -10.36 -3.88
CA THR A 47 4.02 -11.77 -3.53
C THR A 47 4.31 -11.98 -2.05
N ALA A 48 3.53 -12.83 -1.41
CA ALA A 48 3.65 -13.18 -0.01
C ALA A 48 2.96 -14.52 0.24
N SER A 49 3.25 -15.17 1.38
CA SER A 49 2.45 -16.30 1.83
C SER A 49 0.99 -15.89 2.06
N LEU A 50 0.05 -16.83 1.91
CA LEU A 50 -1.37 -16.58 2.18
C LEU A 50 -1.58 -16.02 3.59
N HIS A 51 -0.90 -16.59 4.59
CA HIS A 51 -0.98 -16.14 5.98
C HIS A 51 -0.57 -14.66 6.13
N GLN A 52 0.58 -14.25 5.57
CA GLN A 52 1.02 -12.85 5.64
C GLN A 52 0.05 -11.89 4.94
N ALA A 53 -0.46 -12.28 3.78
CA ALA A 53 -1.44 -11.46 3.05
C ALA A 53 -2.76 -11.32 3.82
N GLN A 54 -3.25 -12.41 4.43
CA GLN A 54 -4.43 -12.40 5.29
C GLN A 54 -4.24 -11.53 6.54
N GLN A 55 -3.08 -11.61 7.19
CA GLN A 55 -2.77 -10.77 8.35
C GLN A 55 -2.77 -9.29 7.99
N LEU A 56 -2.13 -8.91 6.87
CA LEU A 56 -2.14 -7.53 6.41
C LEU A 56 -3.55 -7.08 6.02
N ALA A 57 -4.29 -7.90 5.28
CA ALA A 57 -5.67 -7.62 4.87
C ALA A 57 -6.59 -7.38 6.07
N ARG A 58 -6.46 -8.22 7.11
CA ARG A 58 -7.21 -8.09 8.36
C ARG A 58 -6.89 -6.76 9.05
N ARG A 59 -5.61 -6.44 9.22
CA ARG A 59 -5.20 -5.23 9.95
C ARG A 59 -5.64 -3.94 9.27
N VAL A 60 -5.49 -3.84 7.94
CA VAL A 60 -5.95 -2.64 7.23
C VAL A 60 -7.48 -2.52 7.23
N ARG A 61 -8.21 -3.64 7.32
CA ARG A 61 -9.67 -3.65 7.49
C ARG A 61 -10.07 -3.20 8.88
N GLU A 62 -9.45 -3.79 9.91
CA GLU A 62 -9.68 -3.45 11.33
C GLU A 62 -9.39 -1.96 11.60
N ASP A 63 -8.31 -1.42 11.03
CA ASP A 63 -8.02 0.02 11.09
C ASP A 63 -9.12 0.83 10.40
N ALA A 64 -9.50 0.48 9.17
CA ALA A 64 -10.50 1.21 8.40
C ALA A 64 -11.92 1.18 9.03
N GLU A 65 -12.24 0.12 9.79
CA GLU A 65 -13.51 -0.04 10.49
C GLU A 65 -13.47 0.48 11.94
N SER A 66 -12.30 0.89 12.43
CA SER A 66 -12.13 1.49 13.76
C SER A 66 -12.90 2.80 13.89
N PRO A 67 -13.49 3.11 15.06
CA PRO A 67 -14.00 4.45 15.36
C PRO A 67 -12.90 5.54 15.29
N PHE A 68 -11.64 5.15 15.50
CA PHE A 68 -10.47 6.01 15.46
C PHE A 68 -9.39 5.35 14.59
N PRO A 69 -9.48 5.47 13.25
CA PRO A 69 -8.49 4.90 12.34
C PRO A 69 -7.17 5.67 12.44
N ASP A 70 -6.04 4.97 12.42
CA ASP A 70 -4.72 5.58 12.35
C ASP A 70 -4.39 6.05 10.91
N LEU A 71 -4.93 5.36 9.91
CA LEU A 71 -4.79 5.74 8.50
C LEU A 71 -5.81 6.81 8.13
N TYR A 72 -5.41 7.73 7.24
CA TYR A 72 -6.31 8.75 6.71
C TYR A 72 -7.21 8.20 5.60
N TRP A 73 -6.79 7.13 4.94
CA TRP A 73 -7.55 6.39 3.95
C TRP A 73 -7.79 4.96 4.40
N GLY A 74 -8.94 4.40 4.02
CA GLY A 74 -9.13 2.96 4.08
C GLY A 74 -8.22 2.31 3.05
N TRP A 75 -7.45 1.32 3.47
CA TRP A 75 -6.57 0.52 2.62
C TRP A 75 -7.08 -0.90 2.48
N GLU A 76 -6.79 -1.54 1.35
CA GLU A 76 -7.24 -2.90 1.06
C GLU A 76 -6.16 -3.72 0.38
N VAL A 77 -6.08 -5.00 0.76
CA VAL A 77 -5.31 -6.03 0.08
C VAL A 77 -6.23 -6.85 -0.82
N THR A 78 -5.96 -6.87 -2.12
CA THR A 78 -6.73 -7.62 -3.12
C THR A 78 -5.88 -8.71 -3.77
N ALA A 79 -6.46 -9.90 -3.93
CA ALA A 79 -5.85 -11.01 -4.67
C ALA A 79 -6.00 -10.81 -6.18
N ARG A 80 -4.94 -11.09 -6.95
CA ARG A 80 -4.95 -11.11 -8.43
C ARG A 80 -4.02 -12.19 -8.97
N PHE A 81 -4.23 -12.60 -10.20
CA PHE A 81 -3.25 -13.37 -10.96
C PHE A 81 -2.41 -12.44 -11.84
N ASN A 82 -1.10 -12.67 -11.90
CA ASN A 82 -0.24 -11.97 -12.85
C ASN A 82 -0.28 -12.64 -14.24
N ASN A 83 0.54 -12.17 -15.18
CA ASN A 83 0.61 -12.71 -16.54
C ASN A 83 1.18 -14.14 -16.62
N GLN A 84 1.79 -14.66 -15.55
CA GLN A 84 2.18 -16.07 -15.41
C GLN A 84 1.17 -16.89 -14.62
N PHE A 85 -0.05 -16.38 -14.39
CA PHE A 85 -1.10 -17.03 -13.59
C PHE A 85 -0.69 -17.36 -12.15
N MET A 86 0.29 -16.63 -11.61
CA MET A 86 0.69 -16.76 -10.21
C MET A 86 -0.13 -15.82 -9.33
N LEU A 87 -0.59 -16.34 -8.18
CA LEU A 87 -1.32 -15.55 -7.19
C LEU A 87 -0.42 -14.46 -6.62
N CYS A 88 -0.87 -13.21 -6.74
CA CYS A 88 -0.23 -12.00 -6.26
C CYS A 88 -1.23 -11.15 -5.46
N TRP A 89 -0.70 -10.19 -4.73
CA TRP A 89 -1.46 -9.30 -3.86
C TRP A 89 -1.23 -7.85 -4.26
N ARG A 90 -2.25 -7.02 -4.07
CA ARG A 90 -2.17 -5.57 -4.27
C ARG A 90 -2.70 -4.84 -3.06
N LEU A 91 -1.86 -4.01 -2.46
CA LEU A 91 -2.21 -3.04 -1.41
C LEU A 91 -2.50 -1.69 -2.06
N ALA A 92 -3.70 -1.15 -1.88
CA ALA A 92 -4.11 0.15 -2.42
C ALA A 92 -5.15 0.85 -1.54
N PRO A 93 -5.25 2.19 -1.56
CA PRO A 93 -6.32 2.89 -0.86
C PRO A 93 -7.64 2.73 -1.62
N VAL A 94 -8.75 2.70 -0.88
CA VAL A 94 -10.11 2.55 -1.42
C VAL A 94 -10.84 3.89 -1.35
N ASN A 95 -11.02 4.44 -0.14
CA ASN A 95 -11.67 5.72 0.09
C ASN A 95 -11.05 6.45 1.28
N PRO A 96 -11.06 7.79 1.30
CA PRO A 96 -10.62 8.53 2.47
C PRO A 96 -11.68 8.49 3.57
N HIS A 97 -11.25 8.49 4.83
CA HIS A 97 -12.17 8.56 5.98
C HIS A 97 -12.90 9.91 6.06
N HIS A 98 -12.24 10.99 5.63
CA HIS A 98 -12.86 12.30 5.48
C HIS A 98 -12.83 12.77 4.02
N HIS A 99 -13.97 13.23 3.50
CA HIS A 99 -14.12 13.58 2.09
C HIS A 99 -13.10 14.62 1.59
N TRP A 100 -12.70 15.57 2.44
CA TRP A 100 -11.73 16.62 2.09
C TRP A 100 -10.30 16.09 1.89
N TYR A 101 -9.96 14.90 2.39
CA TYR A 101 -8.64 14.29 2.15
C TYR A 101 -8.40 13.98 0.67
N ARG A 102 -9.46 13.91 -0.16
CA ARG A 102 -9.35 13.86 -1.63
C ARG A 102 -8.66 15.07 -2.26
N TYR A 103 -8.40 16.13 -1.50
CA TYR A 103 -7.66 17.31 -1.97
C TYR A 103 -6.29 17.47 -1.32
N TRP A 104 -5.94 16.62 -0.34
CA TRP A 104 -4.69 16.72 0.41
C TRP A 104 -3.78 15.50 0.24
N SER A 105 -2.85 15.56 -0.71
CA SER A 105 -1.96 14.43 -1.03
C SER A 105 -1.03 14.01 0.12
N LYS A 106 -0.81 14.90 1.10
CA LYS A 106 0.02 14.59 2.28
C LYS A 106 -0.61 13.52 3.18
N THR A 107 -1.92 13.30 3.10
CA THR A 107 -2.60 12.23 3.85
C THR A 107 -2.08 10.86 3.41
N LEU A 108 -2.01 10.59 2.11
CA LEU A 108 -1.40 9.37 1.57
C LEU A 108 0.09 9.24 1.92
N ASP A 109 0.84 10.37 1.91
CA ASP A 109 2.26 10.36 2.28
C ASP A 109 2.45 9.96 3.76
N LYS A 110 1.52 10.34 4.64
CA LYS A 110 1.49 9.90 6.04
C LYS A 110 1.05 8.44 6.16
N ASP A 111 0.04 8.01 5.41
CA ASP A 111 -0.39 6.61 5.40
C ASP A 111 0.76 5.66 5.03
N PHE A 112 1.63 6.03 4.09
CA PHE A 112 2.82 5.21 3.78
C PHE A 112 3.70 4.97 5.01
N GLN A 113 3.80 5.94 5.92
CA GLN A 113 4.58 5.82 7.15
C GLN A 113 3.84 4.93 8.17
N GLN A 114 2.54 5.14 8.33
CA GLN A 114 1.72 4.37 9.28
C GLN A 114 1.56 2.91 8.85
N LEU A 115 1.43 2.64 7.55
CA LEU A 115 1.45 1.28 6.99
C LEU A 115 2.75 0.55 7.33
N CYS A 116 3.90 1.23 7.33
CA CYS A 116 5.17 0.60 7.78
C CYS A 116 5.07 0.12 9.24
N LEU A 117 4.40 0.86 10.12
CA LEU A 117 4.22 0.47 11.51
C LEU A 117 3.28 -0.73 11.61
N LEU A 118 2.10 -0.64 10.98
CA LEU A 118 1.12 -1.74 10.93
C LEU A 118 1.73 -3.05 10.45
N ILE A 119 2.54 -3.00 9.39
CA ILE A 119 3.24 -4.15 8.80
C ILE A 119 4.27 -4.75 9.77
N LYS A 120 5.09 -3.92 10.43
CA LYS A 120 6.14 -4.39 11.35
C LYS A 120 5.55 -5.14 12.55
N TYR A 121 4.43 -4.66 13.08
CA TYR A 121 3.74 -5.35 14.17
C TYR A 121 3.11 -6.69 13.77
N SER A 122 3.05 -7.05 12.48
CA SER A 122 2.45 -8.30 11.98
C SER A 122 3.45 -9.43 11.73
N VAL A 123 4.74 -9.13 11.85
CA VAL A 123 5.82 -10.11 11.64
C VAL A 123 6.33 -10.69 12.97
N GLN A 124 5.87 -10.13 14.10
CA GLN A 124 6.04 -10.70 15.44
C GLN A 124 4.92 -11.72 15.71
#